data_AF-A0A5K0VI50-F1
#
_entry.id   AF-A0A5K0VI50-F1
#
_cell.length_a   1.000
_cell.length_b   1.000
_cell.length_c   1.000
_cell.angle_alpha   90.00
_cell.angle_beta   90.00
_cell.angle_gamma   90.00
#
_symmetry.space_group_name_H-M   'P 1'
#
loop_
_entity.id
_entity.type
_entity.pdbx_description
1 polymer ?
#
loop_
_entity_poly.entity_id
_entity_poly.type
_entity_poly.pdbx_seq_one_letter_code
_entity_poly.pdbx_strand_id
1 'polypeptide(L)' 'MEGESCIPPGFRFHPTEEELVGYYLARKVADLKIDLDVITDVDLYRIEPWDLQ' A
#
# COMPACT_ATOMS: atom_id res chain seq x y z
N MET A 1 20.39 11.89 2.69
CA MET A 1 19.83 11.55 4.01
C MET A 1 18.34 11.78 3.86
N GLU A 2 17.64 10.80 3.29
CA GLU A 2 16.18 10.85 3.17
C GLU A 2 15.64 10.74 4.59
N GLY A 3 14.92 11.78 5.01
CA GLY A 3 14.38 11.87 6.35
C GLY A 3 13.54 10.64 6.65
N GLU A 4 13.83 9.98 7.76
CA GLU A 4 12.91 9.06 8.40
C GLU A 4 11.52 9.69 8.34
N SER A 5 10.56 8.98 7.74
CA SER A 5 9.20 9.46 7.63
C SER A 5 8.72 9.92 9.02
N CYS A 6 8.10 11.10 9.12
CA CYS A 6 7.60 11.70 10.37
C CYS A 6 6.42 10.91 10.98
N ILE A 7 6.51 9.59 10.98
CA ILE A 7 5.49 8.67 11.43
C ILE A 7 5.79 8.36 12.89
N PRO A 8 4.90 8.74 13.83
CA PRO A 8 5.10 8.45 15.24
C PRO A 8 5.21 6.94 15.49
N PRO A 9 6.03 6.51 16.48
CA PRO A 9 6.08 5.11 16.89
C PRO A 9 4.68 4.57 17.18
N GLY A 10 4.37 3.40 16.63
CA GLY A 10 3.08 2.72 16.79
C GLY A 10 2.06 3.00 15.68
N PHE A 11 2.28 3.99 14.83
CA PHE A 11 1.49 4.14 13.62
C PHE A 11 1.80 3.01 12.63
N ARG A 12 0.76 2.41 12.06
CA ARG A 12 0.85 1.29 11.13
C ARG A 12 -0.19 1.46 10.04
N PHE A 13 0.08 0.87 8.90
CA PHE A 13 -0.92 0.71 7.86
C PHE A 13 -1.99 -0.29 8.34
N HIS A 14 -3.19 0.20 8.64
CA HIS A 14 -4.33 -0.60 9.09
C HIS A 14 -5.65 -0.01 8.55
N PRO A 15 -5.84 -0.02 7.22
CA PRO A 15 -7.03 0.57 6.60
C PRO A 15 -8.29 -0.26 6.86
N THR A 16 -9.46 0.38 6.80
CA THR A 16 -10.75 -0.34 6.74
C THR A 16 -11.01 -0.93 5.35
N GLU A 17 -12.04 -1.78 5.22
CA GLU A 17 -12.45 -2.33 3.92
C GLU A 17 -12.88 -1.22 2.94
N GLU A 18 -13.60 -0.21 3.43
CA GLU A 18 -14.02 0.94 2.65
C GLU A 18 -12.83 1.78 2.17
N GLU A 19 -11.79 1.91 2.99
CA GLU A 19 -10.57 2.62 2.60
C GLU A 19 -9.77 1.82 1.55
N LEU A 20 -9.64 0.50 1.73
CA LEU A 20 -8.96 -0.38 0.76
C LEU A 20 -9.61 -0.30 -0.62
N VAL A 21 -10.94 -0.42 -0.68
CA VAL A 21 -11.67 -0.44 -1.97
C VAL A 21 -11.87 0.99 -2.50
N GLY A 22 -12.39 1.88 -1.66
CA GLY A 22 -12.84 3.22 -2.07
C GLY A 22 -11.71 4.22 -2.26
N TYR A 23 -10.59 4.07 -1.55
CA TYR A 23 -9.41 4.94 -1.74
C TYR A 23 -8.32 4.23 -2.54
N TYR A 24 -7.76 3.11 -2.06
CA TYR A 24 -6.56 2.53 -2.69
C TYR A 24 -6.85 1.89 -4.05
N LEU A 25 -7.79 0.94 -4.11
CA LEU A 25 -8.11 0.24 -5.35
C LEU A 25 -8.73 1.17 -6.39
N ALA A 26 -9.73 1.97 -6.00
CA ALA A 26 -10.39 2.90 -6.91
C ALA A 26 -9.40 3.89 -7.55
N ARG A 27 -8.47 4.45 -6.77
CA ARG A 27 -7.44 5.37 -7.30
C ARG A 27 -6.47 4.65 -8.23
N LYS A 28 -6.02 3.45 -7.88
CA LYS A 28 -5.13 2.64 -8.73
C LYS A 28 -5.76 2.35 -10.10
N VAL A 29 -7.03 1.95 -10.13
CA VAL A 29 -7.77 1.68 -11.38
C VAL A 29 -7.96 2.95 -12.22
N ALA A 30 -8.09 4.11 -11.56
CA ALA A 30 -8.24 5.41 -12.22
C ALA A 30 -6.90 6.10 -12.55
N ASP A 31 -5.76 5.44 -12.34
CA ASP A 31 -4.40 6.00 -12.50
C ASP A 31 -4.18 7.31 -11.70
N LEU A 32 -4.80 7.38 -10.51
CA LEU A 32 -4.67 8.51 -9.60
C LEU A 32 -3.56 8.25 -8.60
N LYS A 33 -2.76 9.29 -8.33
CA LYS A 33 -1.68 9.25 -7.33
C LYS A 33 -2.21 8.81 -5.96
N ILE A 34 -1.52 7.87 -5.32
CA ILE A 34 -1.72 7.47 -3.92
C ILE A 34 -0.65 8.17 -3.08
N ASP A 35 -1.05 8.79 -1.98
CA ASP A 35 -0.14 9.64 -1.19
C ASP A 35 0.95 8.84 -0.45
N LEU A 36 0.74 7.54 -0.29
CA LEU A 36 1.62 6.60 0.39
C LEU A 36 1.97 5.44 -0.53
N ASP A 37 3.26 5.20 -0.75
CA ASP A 37 3.77 4.05 -1.50
C ASP A 37 3.85 2.82 -0.59
N VAL A 38 2.68 2.37 -0.12
CA VAL A 38 2.55 1.28 0.87
C VAL A 38 2.07 -0.04 0.27
N ILE A 39 1.57 -0.04 -0.97
CA ILE A 39 1.08 -1.23 -1.68
C ILE A 39 1.85 -1.35 -3.00
N THR A 40 2.72 -2.36 -3.08
CA THR A 40 3.55 -2.64 -4.25
C THR A 40 2.81 -3.45 -5.32
N ASP A 41 3.20 -3.27 -6.59
CA ASP A 41 2.72 -4.10 -7.69
C ASP A 41 3.43 -5.46 -7.73
N VAL A 42 2.66 -6.55 -7.74
CA VAL A 42 3.17 -7.91 -7.84
C VAL A 42 2.18 -8.80 -8.60
N ASP A 43 2.70 -9.74 -9.38
CA ASP A 43 1.89 -10.81 -9.97
C ASP A 43 1.71 -11.94 -8.94
N LEU A 44 0.62 -11.85 -8.18
CA LEU A 44 0.28 -12.79 -7.10
C LEU A 44 0.16 -14.25 -7.57
N TYR A 45 -0.10 -14.49 -8.86
CA TYR A 45 -0.28 -15.85 -9.39
C TYR A 45 1.02 -16.50 -9.85
N ARG A 46 2.13 -15.76 -9.82
CA ARG A 46 3.45 -16.24 -10.26
C ARG A 46 4.50 -16.29 -9.15
N ILE A 47 4.11 -15.92 -7.94
CA ILE A 47 4.98 -15.90 -6.76
C ILE A 47 4.42 -16.87 -5.72
N GLU A 48 5.32 -17.60 -5.06
CA GLU A 48 4.90 -18.41 -3.92
C GLU A 48 4.57 -17.50 -2.73
N PRO A 49 3.58 -17.85 -1.89
CA PRO A 49 3.16 -16.99 -0.78
C PRO A 49 4.29 -16.59 0.19
N TRP A 50 5.30 -17.45 0.37
CA TRP A 50 6.45 -17.19 1.24
C TRP A 50 7.56 -16.36 0.58
N ASP A 51 7.51 -16.18 -0.74
CA ASP A 51 8.45 -15.33 -1.48
C ASP A 51 7.98 -13.86 -1.56
N LEU A 52 6.78 -13.56 -1.04
CA LEU A 52 6.31 -12.19 -0.83
C LEU A 52 7.21 -11.50 0.22
N GLN A 53 8.05 -10.57 -0.23
CA GLN A 53 8.95 -9.78 0.62
C GLN A 53 8.23 -8.65 1.36
#